data_AF-A0A7Y1Z8K2-F1
#
_entry.id   AF-A0A7Y1Z8K2-F1
#
_cell.length_a   1.000
_cell.length_b   1.000
_cell.length_c   1.000
_cell.angle_alpha   90.00
_cell.angle_beta   90.00
_cell.angle_gamma   90.00
#
_symmetry.space_group_name_H-M   'P 1'
#
loop_
_entity.id
_entity.type
_entity.pdbx_description
1 polymer ?
#
loop_
_entity_poly.entity_id
_entity_poly.type
_entity_poly.pdbx_seq_one_letter_code
_entity_poly.pdbx_strand_id
1 'polypeptide(L)' 'YTIQLYYGNLSRANSVIRNYRNRFGEWPATIEYETPNYKVWVGNYTLRIEADRALMEIQKTFPSAFILKPSK' A
#
# COMPACT_ATOMS: atom_id res chain seq x y z
N TYR A 1 8.89 4.42 -6.02
CA TYR A 1 8.34 4.59 -4.66
C TYR A 1 7.04 3.84 -4.59
N THR A 2 6.77 3.20 -3.48
CA THR A 2 5.59 2.33 -3.33
C THR A 2 5.00 2.61 -1.96
N ILE A 3 3.69 2.55 -1.79
CA ILE A 3 3.09 2.75 -0.46
C ILE A 3 2.79 1.38 0.12
N GLN A 4 3.37 1.06 1.28
CA GLN A 4 3.00 -0.13 2.02
C GLN A 4 1.83 0.19 2.93
N LEU A 5 0.72 -0.54 2.80
CA LEU A 5 -0.45 -0.39 3.67
C LEU A 5 -0.40 -1.31 4.89
N TYR A 6 0.10 -2.53 4.70
CA TYR A 6 0.05 -3.58 5.71
C TYR A 6 1.17 -4.60 5.53
N TYR A 7 1.59 -5.20 6.64
CA TYR A 7 2.51 -6.33 6.70
C TYR A 7 2.05 -7.29 7.81
N GLY A 8 1.85 -8.56 7.47
CA GLY A 8 1.45 -9.60 8.42
C GLY A 8 0.65 -10.73 7.77
N ASN A 9 -0.46 -11.15 8.39
CA ASN A 9 -1.20 -12.35 7.97
C ASN A 9 -2.05 -12.13 6.71
N LEU A 10 -2.23 -13.21 5.91
CA LEU A 10 -3.03 -13.22 4.67
C LEU A 10 -4.46 -12.69 4.87
N SER A 11 -5.15 -13.14 5.91
CA SER A 11 -6.55 -12.75 6.16
C SER A 11 -6.70 -11.22 6.31
N ARG A 12 -5.77 -10.60 7.03
CA ARG A 12 -5.76 -9.15 7.23
C ARG A 12 -5.30 -8.42 5.97
N ALA A 13 -4.29 -8.95 5.26
CA ALA A 13 -3.88 -8.41 3.96
C ALA A 13 -5.02 -8.38 2.93
N ASN A 14 -5.79 -9.47 2.82
CA ASN A 14 -6.96 -9.57 1.95
C ASN A 14 -8.07 -8.57 2.33
N SER A 15 -8.29 -8.38 3.64
CA SER A 15 -9.26 -7.41 4.13
C SER A 15 -8.81 -5.97 3.81
N VAL A 16 -7.53 -5.67 3.98
CA VAL A 16 -6.94 -4.35 3.69
C VAL A 16 -7.02 -4.04 2.20
N ILE A 17 -6.59 -4.95 1.32
CA ILE A 17 -6.63 -4.70 -0.13
C ILE A 17 -8.05 -4.53 -0.65
N ARG A 18 -9.02 -5.30 -0.12
CA ARG A 18 -10.42 -5.17 -0.52
C ARG A 18 -10.99 -3.82 -0.09
N ASN A 19 -10.74 -3.41 1.15
CA ASN A 19 -11.13 -2.08 1.64
C ASN A 19 -10.47 -0.96 0.85
N TYR A 20 -9.19 -1.13 0.50
CA TYR A 20 -8.46 -0.18 -0.32
C TYR A 20 -9.10 -0.06 -1.71
N ARG A 21 -9.30 -1.16 -2.44
CA ARG A 21 -9.89 -1.16 -3.79
C ARG A 21 -11.32 -0.60 -3.83
N ASN A 22 -12.09 -0.79 -2.75
CA ASN A 22 -13.44 -0.23 -2.64
C ASN A 22 -13.45 1.29 -2.42
N ARG A 23 -12.39 1.86 -1.84
CA ARG A 23 -12.30 3.29 -1.50
C ARG A 23 -11.45 4.08 -2.48
N PHE A 24 -10.41 3.44 -3.01
CA PHE A 24 -9.39 4.01 -3.87
C PHE A 24 -9.29 3.13 -5.11
N GLY A 25 -9.79 3.64 -6.22
CA GLY A 25 -9.68 2.99 -7.54
C GLY A 25 -8.56 3.57 -8.41
N GLU A 26 -7.91 4.63 -7.95
CA GLU A 26 -6.97 5.42 -8.76
C GLU A 26 -5.59 4.78 -8.84
N TRP A 27 -5.10 4.16 -7.76
CA TRP A 27 -3.80 3.49 -7.74
C TRP A 27 -3.94 1.97 -7.62
N PRO A 28 -3.15 1.19 -8.38
CA PRO A 28 -3.20 -0.26 -8.31
C PRO A 28 -2.66 -0.77 -6.97
N ALA A 29 -3.33 -1.76 -6.38
CA ALA A 29 -2.88 -2.43 -5.17
C ALA A 29 -2.52 -3.90 -5.44
N THR A 30 -1.39 -4.32 -4.90
CA THR A 30 -0.84 -5.69 -5.00
C THR A 30 -0.60 -6.27 -3.61
N ILE A 31 -0.76 -7.59 -3.51
CA ILE A 31 -0.32 -8.35 -2.34
C ILE A 31 0.95 -9.10 -2.74
N GLU A 32 2.01 -8.89 -1.99
CA GLU A 32 3.25 -9.64 -2.10
C GLU A 32 3.35 -10.65 -0.97
N TYR A 33 3.78 -11.87 -1.31
CA TYR A 33 4.01 -12.92 -0.34
C TYR A 33 5.49 -12.95 0.05
N GLU A 34 5.78 -12.80 1.34
CA GLU A 34 7.12 -12.88 1.90
C GLU A 34 7.10 -13.81 3.11
N THR A 35 7.51 -15.07 2.93
CA THR A 35 7.41 -16.13 3.94
C THR A 35 7.84 -15.66 5.34
N PRO A 36 7.00 -15.84 6.38
CA PRO A 36 5.64 -16.40 6.40
C PRO A 36 4.50 -15.37 6.24
N ASN A 37 4.83 -14.11 5.99
CA ASN A 37 3.94 -12.96 5.98
C ASN A 37 3.52 -12.51 4.57
N TYR A 38 2.61 -11.54 4.55
CA TYR A 38 2.05 -10.90 3.37
C TYR A 38 2.16 -9.39 3.50
N LYS A 39 2.59 -8.74 2.42
CA LYS A 39 2.71 -7.29 2.29
C LYS A 39 1.64 -6.79 1.34
N VAL A 40 0.99 -5.67 1.69
CA VAL A 40 0.07 -4.97 0.79
C VAL A 40 0.76 -3.72 0.30
N TRP A 41 0.98 -3.63 -1.00
CA TRP A 41 1.58 -2.47 -1.67
C TRP A 41 0.58 -1.78 -2.56
N VAL A 42 0.76 -0.46 -2.70
CA VAL A 42 -0.11 0.42 -3.46
C VAL A 42 0.70 1.37 -4.29
N GLY A 43 0.32 1.44 -5.56
CA GLY A 43 0.89 2.33 -6.57
C GLY A 43 2.34 1.97 -6.90
N ASN A 44 2.82 2.55 -7.98
CA ASN A 44 4.25 2.59 -8.28
C ASN A 44 4.55 4.00 -8.78
N TYR A 45 5.09 4.82 -7.90
CA TYR A 45 5.33 6.23 -8.14
C TYR A 45 6.78 6.45 -8.56
N THR A 46 6.98 7.14 -9.67
CA THR A 46 8.32 7.53 -10.13
C THR A 46 8.87 8.65 -9.25
N LEU A 47 8.03 9.64 -8.92
CA LEU A 47 8.40 10.79 -8.12
C LEU A 47 7.96 10.64 -6.66
N ARG A 48 8.80 11.13 -5.74
CA ARG A 48 8.47 11.15 -4.32
C ARG A 48 7.21 11.97 -4.02
N ILE A 49 7.06 13.13 -4.68
CA ILE A 49 5.92 14.03 -4.45
C ILE A 49 4.57 13.42 -4.84
N GLU A 50 4.55 12.56 -5.87
CA GLU A 50 3.35 11.81 -6.26
C GLU A 50 2.99 10.77 -5.19
N ALA A 51 4.00 10.07 -4.67
CA ALA A 51 3.82 9.13 -3.57
C ALA A 51 3.33 9.84 -2.30
N ASP A 52 3.86 11.02 -1.97
CA ASP A 52 3.42 11.82 -0.82
C ASP A 52 1.96 12.27 -0.96
N ARG A 53 1.53 12.72 -2.15
CA ARG A 53 0.12 13.07 -2.40
C ARG A 53 -0.81 11.88 -2.20
N ALA A 54 -0.47 10.73 -2.78
CA ALA A 54 -1.28 9.53 -2.61
C ALA A 54 -1.25 9.04 -1.15
N LEU A 55 -0.10 9.12 -0.47
CA LEU A 55 0.03 8.76 0.94
C LEU A 55 -0.89 9.59 1.82
N MET A 56 -1.01 10.90 1.59
CA MET A 56 -1.90 11.77 2.37
C MET A 56 -3.35 11.31 2.30
N GLU A 57 -3.84 10.95 1.11
CA GLU A 57 -5.21 10.44 0.93
C GLU A 57 -5.39 9.06 1.59
N ILE A 58 -4.42 8.18 1.39
CA ILE A 58 -4.44 6.82 1.91
C ILE A 58 -4.36 6.81 3.44
N GLN A 59 -3.52 7.66 4.04
CA GLN A 59 -3.32 7.74 5.49
C GLN A 59 -4.58 8.14 6.24
N LYS A 60 -5.51 8.87 5.61
CA LYS A 60 -6.82 9.18 6.20
C LYS A 60 -7.61 7.92 6.55
N THR A 61 -7.43 6.83 5.78
CA THR A 61 -8.09 5.53 6.02
C THR A 61 -7.15 4.51 6.65
N PHE A 62 -5.88 4.52 6.25
CA PHE A 62 -4.85 3.58 6.65
C PHE A 62 -3.70 4.33 7.32
N PRO A 63 -3.82 4.69 8.62
CA PRO A 63 -2.82 5.49 9.31
C PRO A 63 -1.45 4.78 9.44
N SER A 64 -1.43 3.45 9.31
CA SER A 64 -0.20 2.66 9.25
C SER A 64 0.51 2.68 7.90
N ALA A 65 -0.05 3.35 6.89
CA ALA A 65 0.52 3.41 5.56
C ALA A 65 1.79 4.29 5.55
N PHE A 66 2.81 3.83 4.83
CA PHE A 66 4.06 4.58 4.65
C PHE A 66 4.67 4.35 3.27
N ILE A 67 5.48 5.31 2.82
CA ILE A 67 6.21 5.21 1.54
C ILE A 67 7.46 4.35 1.72
N LEU A 68 7.52 3.26 0.97
CA LEU A 68 8.73 2.53 0.66
C LEU A 68 9.51 3.21 -0.45
N LYS A 69 10.80 3.45 -0.18
CA LYS A 69 11.76 3.87 -1.19
C LYS A 69 12.08 2.66 -2.08
N PRO A 70 12.13 2.82 -3.41
CA PRO A 70 12.68 1.78 -4.26
C PRO A 70 14.16 1.65 -3.90
N SER A 71 14.57 0.46 -3.44
CA SER A 71 15.99 0.15 -3.26
C SER A 71 16.63 0.19 -4.65
N LYS A 72 17.50 1.18 -4.87
CA LYS A 72 18.33 1.29 -6.08
C LYS A 72 19.71 0.78 -5.75
#